data_AF-A0AAW1IVY9-F1
#
_entry.id   AF-A0AAW1IVY9-F1
#
_cell.length_a   1.000
_cell.length_b   1.000
_cell.length_c   1.000
_cell.angle_alpha   90.00
_cell.angle_beta   90.00
_cell.angle_gamma   90.00
#
_symmetry.space_group_name_H-M   'P 1'
#
loop_
_entity.id
_entity.type
_entity.pdbx_description
1 polymer ?
#
loop_
_entity_poly.entity_id
_entity_poly.type
_entity_poly.pdbx_seq_one_letter_code
_entity_poly.pdbx_strand_id
1 'polypeptide(L)'
;MWKNAFKISNSDHEAENNGLYYYLFDSTHKWFKSHLIRWRAEKTGRTVVLPHIKSYCRVSPDSKRLSWFLLTSACLTNAWGLDSRDNKRYSIRNYELGVLFFPEYFGEEYFAIKEVDENEKRRIFPLMYDVENQGDYDEPWQQEKKVYDPYYFL
;
A
#
# COMPACT_ATOMS: atom_id res chain seq x y z
N MET A 1 1.97 2.06 -1.86
CA MET A 1 2.66 3.12 -1.08
C MET A 1 3.38 2.48 0.09
N TRP A 2 4.60 2.91 0.41
CA TRP A 2 5.41 2.46 1.57
C TRP A 2 5.87 3.66 2.39
N LYS A 3 6.40 3.51 3.61
CA LYS A 3 7.14 4.60 4.32
C LYS A 3 8.67 4.47 4.11
N ASN A 4 9.37 5.61 3.99
CA ASN A 4 10.84 5.69 3.84
C ASN A 4 11.54 5.20 5.12
N ALA A 5 12.69 4.51 4.96
CA ALA A 5 13.59 4.09 6.03
C ALA A 5 13.96 5.20 7.03
N PHE A 6 14.28 6.40 6.52
CA PHE A 6 14.81 7.53 7.31
C PHE A 6 13.83 8.14 8.32
N LYS A 7 12.52 7.87 8.19
CA LYS A 7 11.46 8.51 9.00
C LYS A 7 10.84 7.57 10.03
N ILE A 8 11.39 6.36 10.19
CA ILE A 8 11.04 5.41 11.24
C ILE A 8 11.97 5.56 12.45
N SER A 9 13.23 5.96 12.23
CA SER A 9 14.21 6.22 13.30
C SER A 9 13.89 7.41 14.21
N ASN A 10 12.89 8.24 13.85
CA ASN A 10 12.50 9.45 14.58
C ASN A 10 11.05 9.39 15.11
N SER A 11 10.42 8.21 15.14
CA SER A 11 9.10 8.03 15.76
C SER A 11 9.23 7.16 17.00
N ASP A 12 8.75 7.66 18.15
CA ASP A 12 8.77 6.98 19.47
C ASP A 12 8.04 5.62 19.52
N HIS A 13 7.51 5.13 18.39
CA HIS A 13 6.82 3.85 18.20
C HIS A 13 7.66 2.81 17.44
N GLU A 14 8.98 2.95 17.46
CA GLU A 14 9.95 2.15 16.70
C GLU A 14 9.87 0.65 17.05
N ALA A 15 9.64 0.28 18.31
CA ALA A 15 9.66 -1.12 18.75
C ALA A 15 8.38 -1.92 18.41
N GLU A 16 7.21 -1.29 18.45
CA GLU A 16 5.91 -1.98 18.28
C GLU A 16 5.54 -2.19 16.80
N ASN A 17 5.99 -1.30 15.91
CA ASN A 17 5.65 -1.37 14.48
C ASN A 17 6.59 -2.25 13.65
N ASN A 18 7.78 -2.59 14.16
CA ASN A 18 8.79 -3.38 13.45
C ASN A 18 8.35 -4.83 13.15
N GLY A 19 7.31 -5.34 13.82
CA GLY A 19 6.77 -6.70 13.59
C GLY A 19 5.71 -6.81 12.50
N LEU A 20 5.24 -5.71 11.91
CA LEU A 20 4.11 -5.69 10.96
C LEU A 20 4.51 -5.41 9.50
N TYR A 21 5.75 -5.01 9.27
CA TYR A 21 6.27 -4.68 7.95
C TYR A 21 7.46 -5.60 7.67
N TYR A 22 7.27 -6.55 6.77
CA TYR A 22 8.34 -7.43 6.29
C TYR A 22 8.58 -7.11 4.82
N TYR A 23 9.55 -6.25 4.55
CA TYR A 23 10.07 -6.06 3.20
C TYR A 23 11.57 -6.33 3.19
N LEU A 24 11.93 -7.50 2.65
CA LEU A 24 13.31 -7.86 2.35
C LEU A 24 13.55 -7.58 0.87
N PHE A 25 14.18 -6.45 0.54
CA PHE A 25 14.74 -6.25 -0.79
C PHE A 25 16.00 -7.10 -0.91
N ASP A 26 15.87 -8.31 -1.42
CA ASP A 26 17.03 -9.04 -1.90
C ASP A 26 17.48 -8.50 -3.28
N SER A 27 18.63 -8.98 -3.76
CA SER A 27 19.20 -8.57 -5.04
C SER A 27 18.30 -8.88 -6.24
N THR A 28 17.29 -9.75 -6.10
CA THR A 28 16.44 -10.24 -7.19
C THR A 28 15.22 -9.35 -7.45
N HIS A 29 14.85 -8.47 -6.52
CA HIS A 29 13.65 -7.61 -6.61
C HIS A 29 13.94 -6.11 -6.71
N LYS A 30 15.17 -5.71 -7.09
CA LYS A 30 15.55 -4.29 -7.23
C LYS A 30 14.66 -3.50 -8.20
N TRP A 31 14.18 -4.14 -9.26
CA TRP A 31 13.29 -3.53 -10.26
C TRP A 31 11.98 -3.02 -9.64
N PHE A 32 11.54 -3.59 -8.53
CA PHE A 32 10.29 -3.22 -7.88
C PHE A 32 10.40 -1.83 -7.21
N LYS A 33 11.62 -1.40 -6.85
CA LYS A 33 11.86 -0.10 -6.19
C LYS A 33 11.28 1.10 -6.95
N SER A 34 11.39 1.11 -8.28
CA SER A 34 10.89 2.23 -9.10
C SER A 34 9.36 2.35 -9.13
N HIS A 35 8.64 1.33 -8.66
CA HIS A 35 7.18 1.29 -8.66
C HIS A 35 6.56 1.77 -7.34
N LEU A 36 7.41 2.16 -6.40
CA LEU A 36 6.98 2.40 -5.03
C LEU A 36 7.04 3.87 -4.70
N ILE A 37 6.01 4.28 -3.98
CA ILE A 37 5.68 5.66 -3.71
C ILE A 37 5.63 5.83 -2.20
N ARG A 38 6.14 6.96 -1.71
CA ARG A 38 6.13 7.32 -0.29
C ARG A 38 4.69 7.41 0.24
N TRP A 39 4.48 6.91 1.44
CA TRP A 39 3.26 7.02 2.22
C TRP A 39 3.04 8.47 2.59
N ARG A 40 1.83 8.95 2.29
CA ARG A 40 1.41 10.31 2.58
C ARG A 40 -0.09 10.31 2.84
N ALA A 41 -0.50 10.92 3.93
CA ALA A 41 -1.90 11.02 4.34
C ALA A 41 -2.12 12.33 5.10
N GLU A 42 -1.70 13.46 4.50
CA GLU A 42 -1.75 14.79 5.11
C GLU A 42 -3.18 15.19 5.41
N LYS A 43 -4.09 14.92 4.46
CA LYS A 43 -5.53 15.23 4.59
C LYS A 43 -6.17 14.58 5.82
N THR A 44 -5.60 13.48 6.30
CA THR A 44 -6.11 12.78 7.49
C THR A 44 -5.18 12.88 8.70
N GLY A 45 -4.07 13.62 8.60
CA GLY A 45 -3.07 13.74 9.66
C GLY A 45 -2.27 12.45 9.94
N ARG A 46 -2.31 11.46 9.04
CA ARG A 46 -1.73 10.11 9.27
C ARG A 46 -0.40 9.86 8.55
N THR A 47 0.24 10.88 7.97
CA THR A 47 1.53 10.71 7.28
C THR A 47 2.61 10.09 8.17
N VAL A 48 2.59 10.35 9.48
CA VAL A 48 3.57 9.80 10.43
C VAL A 48 3.23 8.37 10.89
N VAL A 49 1.96 7.96 10.79
CA VAL A 49 1.47 6.63 11.20
C VAL A 49 1.69 5.64 10.07
N LEU A 50 2.27 4.47 10.40
CA LEU A 50 2.51 3.43 9.42
C LEU A 50 1.18 2.75 9.00
N PRO A 51 0.92 2.60 7.68
CA PRO A 51 -0.34 2.03 7.21
C PRO A 51 -0.34 0.51 7.37
N HIS A 52 -1.11 -0.05 8.30
CA HIS A 52 -1.35 -1.51 8.32
C HIS A 52 -2.49 -1.91 7.36
N ILE A 53 -3.14 -0.91 6.77
CA ILE A 53 -4.20 -1.08 5.78
C ILE A 53 -3.64 -1.53 4.42
N LYS A 54 -4.38 -2.39 3.72
CA LYS A 54 -4.08 -2.77 2.34
C LYS A 54 -5.27 -2.39 1.47
N SER A 55 -4.99 -1.58 0.46
CA SER A 55 -5.99 -1.15 -0.49
C SER A 55 -5.42 -1.06 -1.89
N TYR A 56 -6.27 -1.34 -2.85
CA TYR A 56 -5.96 -1.32 -4.27
C TYR A 56 -7.02 -0.48 -4.96
N CYS A 57 -6.62 0.31 -5.94
CA CYS A 57 -7.55 1.16 -6.65
C CYS A 57 -7.01 1.50 -8.05
N ARG A 58 -7.90 1.92 -8.94
CA ARG A 58 -7.53 2.45 -10.25
C ARG A 58 -7.82 3.94 -10.30
N VAL A 59 -6.75 4.73 -10.35
CA VAL A 59 -6.77 6.19 -10.33
C VAL A 59 -6.64 6.72 -11.75
N SER A 60 -7.38 7.78 -12.09
CA SER A 60 -7.25 8.48 -13.37
C SER A 60 -5.89 9.20 -13.51
N PRO A 61 -5.39 9.45 -14.73
CA PRO A 61 -4.09 10.11 -14.92
C PRO A 61 -3.94 11.49 -14.26
N ASP A 62 -5.04 12.21 -14.03
CA ASP A 62 -5.09 13.52 -13.37
C ASP A 62 -5.24 13.43 -11.83
N SER A 63 -5.24 12.21 -11.27
CA SER A 63 -5.48 11.91 -9.85
C SER A 63 -6.78 12.51 -9.30
N LYS A 64 -7.82 12.66 -10.13
CA LYS A 64 -9.12 13.20 -9.72
C LYS A 64 -10.20 12.14 -9.50
N ARG A 65 -10.07 10.96 -10.11
CA ARG A 65 -11.15 9.97 -10.20
C ARG A 65 -10.66 8.56 -9.89
N LEU A 66 -11.55 7.73 -9.33
CA LEU A 66 -11.37 6.29 -9.15
C LEU A 66 -12.38 5.52 -10.00
N SER A 67 -11.90 4.50 -10.73
CA SER A 67 -12.79 3.54 -11.40
C SER A 67 -13.32 2.47 -10.46
N TRP A 68 -12.54 2.13 -9.42
CA TRP A 68 -12.90 1.17 -8.37
C TRP A 68 -11.94 1.32 -7.19
N PHE A 69 -12.37 0.82 -6.02
CA PHE A 69 -11.56 0.79 -4.81
C PHE A 69 -11.76 -0.54 -4.08
N LEU A 70 -10.68 -1.16 -3.63
CA LEU A 70 -10.65 -2.42 -2.90
C LEU A 70 -9.97 -2.22 -1.56
N LEU A 71 -10.67 -2.55 -0.47
CA LEU A 71 -10.11 -2.63 0.88
C LEU A 71 -10.01 -4.10 1.26
N THR A 72 -8.83 -4.58 1.66
CA THR A 72 -8.60 -6.02 1.86
C THR A 72 -7.56 -6.29 2.95
N SER A 73 -7.53 -7.52 3.46
CA SER A 73 -6.42 -8.04 4.26
C SER A 73 -5.21 -8.43 3.40
N ALA A 74 -5.42 -8.72 2.11
CA ALA A 74 -4.39 -9.23 1.21
C ALA A 74 -3.27 -8.20 0.98
N CYS A 75 -2.03 -8.61 1.28
CA CYS A 75 -0.83 -7.86 0.94
C CYS A 75 -0.37 -8.16 -0.50
N LEU A 76 0.57 -7.39 -1.04
CA LEU A 76 1.19 -7.65 -2.34
C LEU A 76 2.20 -8.81 -2.23
N THR A 77 1.69 -10.01 -2.00
CA THR A 77 2.42 -11.26 -1.84
C THR A 77 1.68 -12.38 -2.58
N ASN A 78 2.04 -13.63 -2.31
CA ASN A 78 1.29 -14.81 -2.75
C ASN A 78 -0.15 -14.92 -2.15
N ALA A 79 -0.61 -13.93 -1.38
CA ALA A 79 -2.00 -13.76 -0.97
C ALA A 79 -2.96 -13.71 -2.18
N TRP A 80 -2.48 -13.23 -3.32
CA TRP A 80 -3.23 -13.20 -4.59
C TRP A 80 -3.12 -14.49 -5.42
N GLY A 81 -2.69 -15.57 -4.78
CA GLY A 81 -2.44 -16.85 -5.42
C GLY A 81 -1.21 -16.86 -6.34
N LEU A 82 -0.79 -18.06 -6.69
CA LEU A 82 0.31 -18.31 -7.61
C LEU A 82 -0.12 -19.37 -8.61
N ASP A 83 0.18 -19.13 -9.88
CA ASP A 83 0.07 -20.16 -10.89
C ASP A 83 1.14 -21.23 -10.67
N SER A 84 0.76 -22.48 -10.89
CA SER A 84 1.71 -23.58 -10.98
C SER A 84 2.61 -23.38 -12.19
N ARG A 85 3.81 -23.97 -12.16
CA ARG A 85 4.81 -23.83 -13.24
C ARG A 85 4.31 -24.26 -14.62
N ASP A 86 3.24 -25.05 -14.68
CA ASP A 86 2.57 -25.50 -15.90
C ASP A 86 1.31 -24.68 -16.26
N ASN A 87 1.00 -23.61 -15.52
CA ASN A 87 -0.20 -22.76 -15.64
C ASN A 87 -1.54 -23.51 -15.60
N LYS A 88 -1.56 -24.74 -15.04
CA LYS A 88 -2.77 -25.57 -14.97
C LYS A 88 -3.48 -25.50 -13.64
N ARG A 89 -2.82 -24.98 -12.60
CA ARG A 89 -3.35 -24.91 -11.24
C ARG A 89 -3.05 -23.55 -10.65
N TYR A 90 -4.08 -22.92 -10.10
CA TYR A 90 -3.96 -21.71 -9.33
C TYR A 90 -4.07 -22.05 -7.84
N SER A 91 -3.07 -21.68 -7.04
CA SER A 91 -2.99 -22.02 -5.62
C SER A 91 -3.04 -20.76 -4.76
N ILE A 92 -4.05 -20.68 -3.90
CA ILE A 92 -4.14 -19.70 -2.81
C ILE A 92 -3.68 -20.38 -1.53
N ARG A 93 -2.79 -19.72 -0.77
CA ARG A 93 -2.21 -20.27 0.47
C ARG A 93 -2.61 -19.51 1.74
N ASN A 94 -3.28 -18.36 1.58
CA ASN A 94 -3.69 -17.49 2.68
C ASN A 94 -5.21 -17.31 2.63
N TYR A 95 -5.84 -17.20 3.79
CA TYR A 95 -7.23 -16.78 3.89
C TYR A 95 -7.27 -15.26 3.93
N GLU A 96 -7.91 -14.67 2.92
CA GLU A 96 -7.97 -13.22 2.77
C GLU A 96 -9.43 -12.80 2.53
N LEU A 97 -9.79 -11.60 2.99
CA LEU A 97 -11.10 -11.03 2.78
C LEU A 97 -10.98 -9.54 2.47
N GLY A 98 -11.85 -9.06 1.57
CA GLY A 98 -11.95 -7.66 1.24
C GLY A 98 -13.32 -7.26 0.74
N VAL A 99 -13.52 -5.95 0.63
CA VAL A 99 -14.72 -5.32 0.08
C VAL A 99 -14.32 -4.49 -1.13
N LEU A 100 -14.96 -4.77 -2.26
CA LEU A 100 -14.75 -4.09 -3.53
C LEU A 100 -15.89 -3.11 -3.79
N PHE A 101 -15.53 -1.86 -4.06
CA PHE A 101 -16.43 -0.77 -4.34
C PHE A 101 -16.35 -0.43 -5.84
N PHE A 102 -17.46 -0.57 -6.54
CA PHE A 102 -17.63 -0.03 -7.89
C PHE A 102 -18.61 1.14 -7.90
N PRO A 103 -18.32 2.22 -8.64
CA PRO A 103 -19.20 3.39 -8.78
C PRO A 103 -20.64 3.06 -9.19
N GLU A 104 -20.81 2.03 -10.04
CA GLU A 104 -22.13 1.61 -10.55
C GLU A 104 -23.12 1.24 -9.44
N TYR A 105 -22.66 0.63 -8.34
CA TYR A 105 -23.51 0.26 -7.20
C TYR A 105 -23.98 1.48 -6.40
N PHE A 106 -23.43 2.67 -6.70
CA PHE A 106 -23.79 3.95 -6.09
C PHE A 106 -24.44 4.91 -7.10
N GLY A 107 -24.72 4.47 -8.34
CA GLY A 107 -25.27 5.32 -9.39
C GLY A 107 -24.28 6.36 -9.94
N GLU A 108 -22.98 6.13 -9.78
CA GLU A 108 -21.92 7.02 -10.24
C GLU A 108 -21.13 6.36 -11.38
N GLU A 109 -20.54 7.17 -12.27
CA GLU A 109 -19.62 6.67 -13.31
C GLU A 109 -18.21 6.43 -12.75
N TYR A 110 -17.81 7.24 -11.77
CA TYR A 110 -16.52 7.19 -11.09
C TYR A 110 -16.67 7.76 -9.69
N PHE A 111 -15.77 7.40 -8.77
CA PHE A 111 -15.68 8.11 -7.50
C PHE A 111 -14.73 9.30 -7.60
N ALA A 112 -15.15 10.49 -7.15
CA ALA A 112 -14.29 11.67 -7.11
C ALA A 112 -13.31 11.61 -5.93
N ILE A 113 -12.03 11.95 -6.14
CA ILE A 113 -10.98 11.99 -5.08
C ILE A 113 -10.79 13.40 -4.52
N LYS A 114 -11.12 14.41 -5.33
CA LYS A 114 -11.11 15.83 -5.00
C LYS A 114 -12.19 16.52 -5.84
N GLU A 115 -12.53 17.76 -5.50
CA GLU A 115 -13.44 18.56 -6.31
C GLU A 115 -12.90 18.65 -7.75
N VAL A 116 -13.76 18.29 -8.70
CA VAL A 116 -13.41 18.22 -10.13
C VAL A 116 -13.81 19.52 -10.84
N ASP A 117 -14.95 20.10 -10.43
CA ASP A 117 -15.54 21.35 -10.91
C ASP A 117 -16.22 22.06 -9.72
N GLU A 118 -16.06 23.39 -9.62
CA GLU A 118 -16.68 24.22 -8.57
C GLU A 118 -18.21 24.21 -8.66
N ASN A 119 -18.76 23.95 -9.85
CA ASN A 119 -20.20 23.93 -10.11
C ASN A 119 -20.81 22.53 -9.96
N GLU A 120 -20.02 21.45 -9.97
CA GLU A 120 -20.49 20.08 -9.73
C GLU A 120 -20.10 19.58 -8.33
N LYS A 121 -21.06 19.65 -7.40
CA LYS A 121 -20.90 19.03 -6.08
C LYS A 121 -21.12 17.51 -6.17
N ARG A 122 -20.03 16.77 -6.36
CA ARG A 122 -20.02 15.29 -6.27
C ARG A 122 -19.61 14.84 -4.87
N ARG A 123 -20.06 13.64 -4.49
CA ARG A 123 -19.58 12.99 -3.25
C ARG A 123 -18.12 12.58 -3.44
N ILE A 124 -17.26 13.09 -2.56
CA ILE A 124 -15.83 12.73 -2.56
C ILE A 124 -15.69 11.37 -1.86
N PHE A 125 -14.99 10.46 -2.53
CA PHE A 125 -14.59 9.18 -1.95
C PHE A 125 -13.65 9.42 -0.77
N PRO A 126 -13.91 8.82 0.41
CA PRO A 126 -13.11 9.05 1.61
C PRO A 126 -11.78 8.27 1.56
N LEU A 127 -10.90 8.64 0.63
CA LEU A 127 -9.60 8.00 0.49
C LEU A 127 -8.70 8.34 1.69
N MET A 128 -8.05 7.31 2.26
CA MET A 128 -7.29 7.44 3.51
C MET A 128 -5.87 8.01 3.34
N TYR A 129 -5.43 8.23 2.10
CA TYR A 129 -4.10 8.67 1.73
C TYR A 129 -4.13 9.57 0.49
N ASP A 130 -3.05 10.30 0.27
CA ASP A 130 -2.89 11.21 -0.86
C ASP A 130 -2.43 10.44 -2.12
N VAL A 131 -2.90 10.83 -3.31
CA VAL A 131 -2.64 10.14 -4.60
C VAL A 131 -1.91 11.04 -5.61
N GLU A 132 -1.28 12.08 -5.12
CA GLU A 132 -0.51 12.99 -5.98
C GLU A 132 0.77 12.30 -6.46
N ASN A 133 1.13 12.49 -7.73
CA ASN A 133 2.40 11.99 -8.28
C ASN A 133 3.56 12.65 -7.52
N GLN A 134 4.29 11.85 -6.74
CA GLN A 134 5.48 12.28 -6.02
C GLN A 134 6.70 12.01 -6.90
N GLY A 135 7.43 13.06 -7.25
CA GLY A 135 8.64 13.01 -8.08
C GLY A 135 9.92 12.64 -7.33
N ASP A 136 9.83 11.94 -6.19
CA ASP A 136 10.98 11.67 -5.33
C ASP A 136 11.07 10.18 -4.98
N TYR A 137 12.03 9.50 -5.62
CA TYR A 137 12.35 8.09 -5.40
C TYR A 137 13.30 7.97 -4.19
N ASP A 138 12.73 7.78 -3.00
CA ASP A 138 13.49 7.50 -1.79
C ASP A 138 13.68 5.99 -1.55
N GLU A 139 14.57 5.63 -0.64
CA GLU A 139 14.76 4.23 -0.25
C GLU A 139 13.59 3.67 0.58
N PRO A 140 13.11 2.44 0.28
CA PRO A 140 12.14 1.74 1.11
C PRO A 140 12.68 1.48 2.51
N TRP A 141 11.82 1.54 3.53
CA TRP A 141 12.15 0.93 4.81
C TRP A 141 12.32 -0.59 4.66
N GLN A 142 13.36 -1.12 5.31
CA GLN A 142 13.69 -2.54 5.36
C GLN A 142 13.88 -2.92 6.81
N GLN A 143 13.34 -4.06 7.21
CA GLN A 143 13.67 -4.62 8.51
C GLN A 143 15.09 -5.17 8.47
N GLU A 144 15.96 -4.71 9.36
CA GLU A 144 17.28 -5.31 9.51
C GLU A 144 17.13 -6.79 9.87
N LYS A 145 17.83 -7.66 9.13
CA LYS A 145 17.99 -9.05 9.57
C LYS A 145 18.75 -9.01 10.90
N LYS A 146 18.08 -9.32 12.02
CA LYS A 146 18.81 -9.76 13.22
C LYS A 146 19.60 -10.99 12.81
N VAL A 147 20.90 -10.84 12.66
CA VAL A 147 21.82 -11.98 12.63
C VAL A 147 21.70 -12.59 14.02
N TYR A 148 21.02 -13.73 14.12
CA TYR A 148 21.15 -14.57 15.30
C TYR A 148 22.61 -14.99 15.36
N ASP A 149 23.36 -14.42 16.29
CA ASP A 149 24.67 -14.91 16.66
C ASP A 149 24.46 -16.22 17.44
N PRO A 150 24.84 -17.38 16.89
CA PRO A 150 24.64 -18.68 17.54
C PRO A 150 25.49 -18.85 18.81
N TYR A 151 26.32 -17.89 19.19
CA TYR A 151 27.21 -17.97 20.35
C TYR A 151 26.70 -17.30 21.64
N TYR A 152 25.49 -16.73 21.66
CA TYR A 152 24.92 -16.11 22.88
C TYR A 152 24.15 -17.07 23.81
N PHE A 153 24.32 -18.39 23.64
CA PHE A 153 23.88 -19.40 24.61
C PHE A 153 25.04 -20.35 24.96
N LEU A 154 26.06 -19.82 25.62
CA LEU A 154 27.01 -20.59 26.43
C LEU A 154 27.30 -19.83 27.73
#